data_AF-A0A2D9AM99-F1
#
_entry.id   AF-A0A2D9AM99-F1
#
_cell.length_a   1.000
_cell.length_b   1.000
_cell.length_c   1.000
_cell.angle_alpha   90.00
_cell.angle_beta   90.00
_cell.angle_gamma   90.00
#
_symmetry.space_group_name_H-M   'P 1'
#
loop_
_entity.id
_entity.type
_entity.pdbx_description
1 polymer ?
#
loop_
_entity_poly.entity_id
_entity_poly.type
_entity_poly.pdbx_seq_one_letter_code
_entity_poly.pdbx_strand_id
1 'polypeptide(L)' 'HRHENCKYASNPKTRKEFWESKFKANVKRDLEIQEKIKNIGWQSVVIWECELTKIQYLKDTFLNIKN' A
#
# COMPACT_ATOMS: atom_id res chain seq x y z
N HIS A 1 -4.97 -0.79 -3.92
CA HIS A 1 -5.42 -2.17 -4.20
C HIS A 1 -4.32 -3.13 -4.71
N ARG A 2 -3.03 -2.80 -4.65
CA ARG A 2 -1.96 -3.72 -5.09
C ARG A 2 -1.21 -4.38 -3.93
N HIS A 3 -1.86 -4.43 -2.76
CA HIS A 3 -1.45 -5.30 -1.67
C HIS A 3 -1.94 -6.73 -1.91
N GLU A 4 -1.38 -7.66 -1.15
CA GLU A 4 -1.73 -9.07 -1.20
C GLU A 4 -3.24 -9.30 -1.01
N ASN A 5 -3.81 -10.18 -1.83
CA ASN A 5 -5.21 -10.62 -1.77
C ASN A 5 -6.26 -9.49 -1.80
N CYS A 6 -5.96 -8.34 -2.43
CA CYS A 6 -6.93 -7.26 -2.58
C CYS A 6 -8.01 -7.62 -3.60
N LYS A 7 -9.24 -7.89 -3.13
CA LYS A 7 -10.41 -8.16 -3.99
C LYS A 7 -10.82 -7.01 -4.91
N TYR A 8 -10.31 -5.80 -4.66
CA TYR A 8 -10.57 -4.60 -5.46
C TYR A 8 -9.48 -4.33 -6.51
N ALA A 9 -8.50 -5.24 -6.66
CA ALA A 9 -7.48 -5.14 -7.68
C ALA A 9 -8.08 -5.42 -9.07
N SER A 10 -8.04 -4.45 -9.99
CA SER A 10 -8.42 -4.65 -11.39
C SER A 10 -7.28 -4.32 -12.35
N ASN A 11 -7.16 -5.04 -13.48
CA ASN A 11 -6.29 -4.65 -14.59
C ASN A 11 -7.13 -4.00 -15.70
N PRO A 12 -6.86 -2.73 -16.06
CA PRO A 12 -7.59 -2.09 -17.16
C PRO A 12 -7.44 -2.87 -18.47
N LYS A 13 -8.53 -2.96 -19.24
CA LYS A 13 -8.57 -3.71 -20.51
C LYS A 13 -7.78 -3.01 -21.62
N THR A 14 -7.65 -1.69 -21.56
CA THR A 14 -6.91 -0.88 -22.55
C THR A 14 -5.51 -0.56 -22.04
N ARG A 15 -4.51 -0.51 -22.93
CA ARG A 15 -3.09 -0.22 -22.61
C ARG A 15 -2.50 -1.12 -21.52
N LYS A 16 -2.75 -2.43 -21.62
CA LYS A 16 -2.37 -3.44 -20.62
C LYS A 16 -0.90 -3.36 -20.19
N GLU A 17 0.03 -3.34 -21.16
CA GLU A 17 1.47 -3.27 -20.90
C GLU A 17 1.88 -2.02 -20.12
N PHE A 18 1.28 -0.88 -20.45
CA PHE A 18 1.50 0.38 -19.73
C PHE A 18 1.05 0.26 -18.28
N TRP A 19 -0.15 -0.29 -18.03
CA TRP A 19 -0.68 -0.43 -16.68
C TRP A 19 0.11 -1.43 -15.85
N GLU A 20 0.49 -2.57 -16.42
CA GLU A 20 1.32 -3.56 -15.73
C GLU A 20 2.68 -2.97 -15.34
N SER A 21 3.32 -2.25 -16.26
CA SER A 21 4.59 -1.56 -16.01
C SER A 21 4.43 -0.49 -14.93
N LYS A 22 3.37 0.34 -15.03
CA LYS A 22 3.08 1.38 -14.06
C LYS A 22 2.82 0.82 -12.66
N PHE A 23 2.03 -0.24 -12.54
CA PHE A 23 1.73 -0.84 -11.24
C PHE A 23 2.96 -1.48 -10.60
N LYS A 24 3.78 -2.21 -11.38
CA LYS A 24 5.06 -2.75 -10.88
C LYS A 24 5.99 -1.64 -10.41
N ALA A 25 6.12 -0.56 -11.19
CA ALA A 25 6.94 0.59 -10.83
C ALA A 25 6.42 1.31 -9.58
N ASN A 26 5.09 1.39 -9.40
CA ASN A 26 4.48 1.98 -8.21
C ASN A 26 4.78 1.16 -6.96
N VAL A 27 4.53 -0.15 -6.98
CA VAL A 27 4.82 -1.02 -5.84
C VAL A 27 6.31 -0.96 -5.46
N LYS A 28 7.20 -1.00 -6.45
CA LYS A 28 8.65 -0.87 -6.22
C LYS A 28 8.98 0.47 -5.53
N ARG A 29 8.46 1.58 -6.04
CA ARG A 29 8.70 2.91 -5.48
C ARG A 29 8.18 3.04 -4.05
N ASP A 30 6.99 2.50 -3.78
CA ASP A 30 6.39 2.56 -2.44
C ASP A 30 7.25 1.83 -1.41
N LEU A 31 7.78 0.65 -1.77
CA LEU A 31 8.73 -0.10 -0.94
C LEU A 31 10.04 0.69 -0.70
N GLU A 32 10.60 1.30 -1.75
CA GLU A 32 11.81 2.12 -1.63
C GLU A 32 11.59 3.34 -0.72
N ILE A 33 10.42 3.97 -0.78
CA ILE A 33 10.08 5.12 0.07
C ILE A 33 9.92 4.68 1.52
N GLN A 34 9.22 3.58 1.79
CA GLN A 34 9.08 3.05 3.16
C GLN A 34 10.43 2.73 3.78
N GLU A 35 11.35 2.14 3.02
CA GLU A 35 12.70 1.85 3.49
C GLU A 35 13.49 3.14 3.76
N LYS A 36 13.35 4.16 2.90
CA LYS A 36 13.95 5.49 3.15
C LYS A 36 13.41 6.13 4.43
N ILE A 37 12.10 6.11 4.64
CA ILE A 37 11.44 6.63 5.85
C ILE A 37 11.96 5.91 7.09
N LYS A 38 12.04 4.57 7.03
CA LYS A 38 12.62 3.76 8.10
C LYS A 38 14.07 4.13 8.39
N ASN A 39 14.89 4.32 7.36
CA ASN A 39 16.31 4.65 7.50
C ASN A 39 16.58 6.03 8.11
N ILE A 40 15.62 6.95 8.04
CA ILE A 40 15.70 8.25 8.73
C ILE A 40 15.04 8.22 10.13
N GLY A 41 14.75 7.04 10.67
CA GLY A 41 14.25 6.85 12.04
C GLY A 41 12.74 6.96 12.19
N TRP A 42 11.98 7.01 11.09
CA TRP A 42 10.53 7.13 11.13
C TRP A 42 9.84 5.78 10.89
N GLN A 43 8.77 5.52 11.63
CA GLN A 43 7.87 4.42 11.33
C GLN A 43 6.84 4.88 10.28
N SER A 44 6.65 4.09 9.21
CA SER A 44 5.57 4.31 8.25
C SER A 44 4.47 3.26 8.43
N VAL A 45 3.23 3.67 8.17
CA VAL A 45 2.06 2.79 8.15
C VAL A 45 1.31 3.05 6.85
N VAL A 46 0.93 1.98 6.16
CA VAL A 46 0.08 2.05 4.97
C VAL A 46 -1.30 1.55 5.32
N ILE A 47 -2.30 2.36 5.01
CA ILE A 47 -3.71 2.01 5.09
C ILE A 47 -4.27 2.13 3.68
N TRP A 48 -4.83 1.05 3.16
CA TRP A 48 -5.43 1.05 1.82
C TRP A 48 -6.87 1.55 1.86
N GLU A 49 -7.32 2.17 0.77
CA GLU A 49 -8.71 2.63 0.63
C GLU A 49 -9.75 1.54 0.94
N CYS A 50 -9.49 0.31 0.49
CA CYS A 50 -10.37 -0.83 0.73
C CYS A 50 -10.38 -1.35 2.19
N GLU A 51 -9.51 -0.81 3.04
CA GLU A 51 -9.45 -1.13 4.47
C GLU A 51 -10.16 -0.07 5.32
N LEU A 52 -10.51 1.09 4.73
CA LEU A 52 -11.09 2.22 5.47
C LEU A 52 -12.45 1.90 6.11
N THR A 53 -13.17 0.91 5.59
CA THR A 53 -14.44 0.45 6.16
C THR A 53 -14.26 -0.49 7.35
N LYS A 54 -13.05 -0.99 7.61
CA LYS A 54 -12.74 -1.94 8.69
C LYS A 54 -12.28 -1.19 9.93
N ILE A 55 -13.22 -0.57 10.63
CA ILE A 55 -12.92 0.31 11.79
C ILE A 55 -12.04 -0.37 12.84
N GLN A 56 -12.29 -1.64 13.17
CA GLN A 56 -11.48 -2.35 14.17
C GLN A 56 -10.04 -2.54 13.69
N TYR A 57 -9.84 -2.94 12.43
CA TYR A 57 -8.52 -3.05 11.82
C TYR A 57 -7.75 -1.73 11.90
N LEU A 58 -8.41 -0.61 11.56
CA LEU A 58 -7.78 0.72 11.65
C LEU A 58 -7.36 1.04 13.08
N LYS A 59 -8.25 0.81 14.06
CA LYS A 59 -7.94 1.03 15.48
C LYS A 59 -6.72 0.21 15.90
N ASP A 60 -6.68 -1.07 15.55
CA ASP A 60 -5.56 -1.94 15.88
C ASP A 60 -4.28 -1.46 15.19
N THR A 61 -4.36 -1.06 13.92
CA THR A 61 -3.22 -0.51 13.19
C THR A 61 -2.66 0.74 13.88
N PHE A 62 -3.50 1.69 14.29
CA PHE A 62 -3.06 2.91 14.96
C PHE A 62 -2.55 2.67 16.38
N LEU A 63 -3.19 1.78 17.15
CA LEU A 63 -2.75 1.44 18.52
C LEU A 63 -1.42 0.68 18.55
N ASN A 64 -1.09 -0.03 17.47
CA ASN A 64 0.17 -0.76 17.33
C ASN A 64 1.32 0.07 16.74
N ILE A 65 1.09 1.35 16.42
CA ILE A 65 2.19 2.29 16.15
C ILE A 65 2.87 2.55 17.49
N LYS A 66 4.06 1.97 17.68
CA LYS A 66 4.81 2.12 18.92
C LYS A 66 5.10 3.60 19.18
N ASN A 67 4.88 4.01 20.43
CA ASN A 67 5.59 5.15 21.04
C ASN A 67 7.10 4.91 20.98
#